data_AF-A0A7X6W0F9-F1
#
_entry.id   AF-A0A7X6W0F9-F1
#
_cell.length_a   1.000
_cell.length_b   1.000
_cell.length_c   1.000
_cell.angle_alpha   90.00
_cell.angle_beta   90.00
_cell.angle_gamma   90.00
#
_symmetry.space_group_name_H-M   'P 1'
#
loop_
_entity.id
_entity.type
_entity.pdbx_description
1 polymer ?
#
loop_
_entity_poly.entity_id
_entity_poly.type
_entity_poly.pdbx_seq_one_letter_code
_entity_poly.pdbx_strand_id
1 'polypeptide(L)'
;MSALQPMALLWLLLAVPAILLLYLLKPKRREHLISSVLLWDRLLKDTQARTPFQKLRRSLLLLLQLLLVVLLAMALSRPFVRVHALGGQSMAIVIDESASMRSTDVPESRFEEARRVARRMIDGMGQSDRAVLILAGARPRGLPPHRR
;
A
#
# COMPACT_ATOMS: atom_id res chain seq x y z
N MET A 1 3.31 -7.66 -4.81
CA MET A 1 2.75 -6.53 -4.03
C MET A 1 3.92 -5.89 -3.31
N SER A 2 4.25 -4.64 -3.61
CA SER A 2 5.34 -3.93 -2.91
C SER A 2 4.71 -2.99 -1.89
N ALA A 3 5.29 -2.89 -0.70
CA ALA A 3 4.86 -1.93 0.32
C ALA A 3 5.75 -0.68 0.23
N LEU A 4 5.14 0.51 0.22
CA LEU A 4 5.88 1.78 0.20
C LEU A 4 6.61 2.06 1.50
N GLN A 5 6.20 1.43 2.62
CA GLN A 5 6.79 1.66 3.94
C GLN A 5 6.98 0.34 4.72
N PRO A 6 8.18 -0.29 4.65
CA PRO A 6 8.46 -1.52 5.38
C PRO A 6 8.42 -1.32 6.92
N MET A 7 8.60 -0.10 7.40
CA MET A 7 8.54 0.25 8.83
C MET A 7 7.16 -0.01 9.46
N ALA A 8 6.08 0.03 8.67
CA ALA A 8 4.72 -0.25 9.15
C ALA A 8 4.55 -1.71 9.63
N LEU A 9 5.34 -2.65 9.09
CA LEU A 9 5.33 -4.05 9.51
C LEU A 9 5.91 -4.24 10.93
N LEU A 10 6.84 -3.37 11.36
CA LEU A 10 7.41 -3.43 12.71
C LEU A 10 6.39 -2.99 13.79
N TRP A 11 5.58 -1.98 13.49
CA TRP A 11 4.48 -1.56 14.38
C TRP A 11 3.40 -2.64 14.49
N LEU A 12 3.15 -3.37 13.40
CA LEU A 12 2.25 -4.52 13.41
C LEU A 12 2.74 -5.64 14.34
N LEU A 13 4.05 -5.90 14.31
CA LEU A 13 4.70 -6.89 15.16
C LEU A 13 4.58 -6.55 16.66
N LEU A 14 4.54 -5.25 17.00
CA LEU A 14 4.41 -4.78 18.38
C LEU A 14 2.95 -4.76 18.88
N ALA A 15 1.97 -4.66 17.98
CA ALA A 15 0.55 -4.65 18.33
C ALA A 15 0.04 -6.03 18.82
N VAL A 16 0.58 -7.12 18.25
CA VAL A 16 0.23 -8.50 18.63
C VAL A 16 0.54 -8.82 20.10
N PRO A 17 1.76 -8.59 20.63
CA PRO A 17 2.07 -8.85 22.03
C PRO A 17 1.32 -7.91 22.98
N ALA A 18 1.00 -6.68 22.58
CA ALA A 18 0.18 -5.76 23.38
C ALA A 18 -1.25 -6.30 23.60
N ILE A 19 -1.88 -6.86 22.55
CA ILE A 19 -3.20 -7.51 22.65
C ILE A 19 -3.13 -8.76 23.54
N LEU A 20 -2.10 -9.58 23.37
CA LEU A 20 -1.86 -10.76 24.21
C LEU A 20 -1.69 -10.39 25.68
N LEU A 21 -0.94 -9.32 25.97
CA LEU A 21 -0.71 -8.83 27.32
C LEU A 21 -2.02 -8.36 27.96
N LEU A 22 -2.83 -7.56 27.25
CA LEU A 22 -4.15 -7.14 27.71
C LEU A 22 -5.11 -8.32 27.94
N TYR A 23 -4.99 -9.40 27.16
CA TYR A 23 -5.78 -10.62 27.36
C TYR A 23 -5.31 -11.41 28.60
N LEU A 24 -3.99 -11.49 28.85
CA LEU A 24 -3.43 -12.15 30.03
C LEU A 24 -3.69 -11.38 31.33
N LEU A 25 -3.77 -10.04 31.28
CA LEU A 25 -4.07 -9.22 32.46
C LEU A 25 -5.52 -9.34 32.95
N LYS A 26 -6.37 -10.14 32.30
CA LYS A 26 -7.75 -10.33 32.74
C LYS A 26 -7.76 -10.97 34.14
N PRO A 27 -8.18 -10.25 35.19
CA PRO A 27 -8.14 -10.80 36.54
C PRO A 27 -9.13 -11.98 36.61
N LYS A 28 -8.64 -13.17 36.95
CA LYS A 28 -9.52 -14.26 37.38
C LYS A 28 -10.18 -13.80 38.68
N ARG A 29 -11.46 -13.41 38.60
CA ARG A 29 -12.26 -13.14 39.80
C ARG A 29 -12.25 -14.41 40.64
N ARG A 30 -11.69 -14.33 41.84
CA ARG A 30 -11.81 -15.39 42.84
C ARG A 30 -13.25 -15.40 43.30
N GLU A 31 -13.95 -16.49 43.04
CA GLU A 31 -15.30 -16.69 43.53
C GLU A 31 -15.22 -16.89 45.05
N HIS A 32 -15.79 -15.96 45.80
CA HIS A 32 -15.97 -16.12 47.23
C HIS A 32 -17.27 -16.88 47.47
N LEU A 33 -17.15 -18.11 47.97
CA LEU A 33 -18.29 -18.93 48.37
C LEU A 33 -18.89 -18.34 49.66
N ILE A 34 -20.05 -17.72 49.54
CA ILE A 34 -20.86 -17.29 50.68
C ILE A 34 -21.89 -18.39 50.94
N SER A 35 -22.13 -18.73 52.21
CA SER A 35 -22.91 -19.89 52.68
C SER A 35 -24.34 -20.01 52.10
N SER A 36 -24.94 -18.93 51.60
CA SER A 36 -26.32 -18.92 51.09
C SER A 36 -26.52 -19.40 49.64
N VAL A 37 -25.49 -19.89 48.96
CA VAL A 37 -25.57 -20.20 47.50
C VAL A 37 -25.99 -21.66 47.22
N LEU A 38 -26.03 -22.55 48.22
CA LEU A 38 -26.38 -23.97 47.99
C LEU A 38 -27.83 -24.19 47.49
N LEU A 39 -28.74 -23.26 47.82
CA LEU A 39 -30.13 -23.22 47.33
C LEU A 39 -30.22 -22.69 45.88
N TRP A 40 -29.36 -21.74 45.51
CA TRP A 40 -29.32 -21.17 44.16
C TRP A 40 -28.56 -22.05 43.16
N ASP A 41 -27.56 -22.82 43.63
CA ASP A 41 -26.79 -23.78 42.83
C ASP A 41 -27.67 -24.88 42.22
N ARG A 42 -28.79 -25.24 42.86
CA ARG A 42 -29.76 -26.20 42.29
C ARG A 42 -30.69 -25.58 41.26
N LEU A 43 -30.97 -24.28 41.33
CA LEU A 43 -31.87 -23.58 40.40
C LEU A 43 -31.13 -23.11 39.12
N LEU A 44 -29.82 -22.85 39.22
CA LEU A 44 -28.98 -22.38 38.12
C LEU A 44 -28.35 -23.51 37.28
N LYS A 45 -28.45 -24.76 37.74
CA LYS A 45 -27.95 -25.93 37.00
C LYS A 45 -28.66 -26.18 35.67
N ASP A 46 -29.80 -25.56 35.43
CA ASP A 46 -30.62 -25.80 34.23
C ASP A 46 -30.29 -24.87 33.03
N THR A 47 -29.23 -24.07 33.11
CA THR A 47 -28.79 -23.19 32.00
C THR A 47 -27.37 -23.50 31.51
N GLN A 48 -26.95 -24.76 31.59
CA GLN A 48 -25.68 -25.21 31.00
C GLN A 48 -25.70 -25.44 29.48
N ALA A 49 -26.80 -25.14 28.79
CA ALA A 49 -26.97 -25.42 27.37
C ALA A 49 -26.76 -24.20 26.44
N ARG A 50 -25.78 -23.30 26.67
CA ARG A 50 -25.41 -22.22 25.70
C ARG A 50 -23.91 -21.86 25.69
N THR A 51 -23.04 -22.82 25.97
CA THR A 51 -21.60 -22.58 26.17
C THR A 51 -20.75 -22.26 24.93
N PRO A 52 -21.09 -22.61 23.66
CA PRO A 52 -20.20 -22.29 22.55
C PRO A 52 -20.24 -20.80 22.18
N PHE A 53 -21.44 -20.18 22.12
CA PHE A 53 -21.58 -18.77 21.75
C PHE A 53 -21.18 -17.77 22.86
N GLN A 54 -21.20 -18.15 24.14
CA GLN A 54 -20.65 -17.30 25.22
C GLN A 54 -19.11 -17.24 25.20
N LYS A 55 -18.43 -18.35 24.88
CA LYS A 55 -16.97 -18.34 24.63
C LYS A 55 -16.64 -17.49 23.40
N LEU A 56 -17.46 -17.58 22.34
CA LEU A 56 -17.32 -16.71 21.17
C LEU A 56 -17.55 -15.24 21.52
N ARG A 57 -18.51 -14.86 22.39
CA ARG A 57 -18.62 -13.47 22.89
C ARG A 57 -17.42 -13.00 23.69
N ARG A 58 -16.77 -13.87 24.48
CA ARG A 58 -15.49 -13.57 25.14
C ARG A 58 -14.31 -13.47 24.17
N SER A 59 -14.37 -14.17 23.03
CA SER A 59 -13.35 -14.18 21.97
C SER A 59 -13.63 -13.19 20.83
N LEU A 60 -14.86 -12.67 20.74
CA LEU A 60 -15.31 -11.68 19.76
C LEU A 60 -14.53 -10.39 19.94
N LEU A 61 -14.22 -10.01 21.18
CA LEU A 61 -13.36 -8.87 21.48
C LEU A 61 -11.92 -9.07 20.95
N LEU A 62 -11.41 -10.30 21.00
CA LEU A 62 -10.08 -10.67 20.47
C LEU A 62 -10.09 -10.67 18.94
N LEU A 63 -11.14 -11.21 18.32
CA LEU A 63 -11.36 -11.14 16.87
C LEU A 63 -11.47 -9.69 16.40
N LEU A 64 -12.20 -8.83 17.12
CA LEU A 64 -12.33 -7.41 16.79
C LEU A 64 -10.98 -6.68 16.90
N GLN A 65 -10.19 -6.98 17.95
CA GLN A 65 -8.86 -6.42 18.13
C GLN A 65 -7.91 -6.85 17.00
N LEU A 66 -7.92 -8.13 16.64
CA LEU A 66 -7.09 -8.65 15.55
C LEU A 66 -7.50 -8.02 14.20
N LEU A 67 -8.81 -7.91 13.95
CA LEU A 67 -9.34 -7.25 12.76
C LEU A 67 -8.92 -5.78 12.71
N LEU A 68 -9.03 -5.05 13.82
CA LEU A 68 -8.62 -3.65 13.90
C LEU A 68 -7.13 -3.50 13.60
N VAL A 69 -6.28 -4.39 14.14
CA VAL A 69 -4.84 -4.38 13.86
C VAL A 69 -4.56 -4.65 12.40
N VAL A 70 -5.23 -5.63 11.78
CA VAL A 70 -5.11 -5.88 10.34
C VAL A 70 -5.54 -4.67 9.51
N LEU A 71 -6.68 -4.04 9.85
CA LEU A 71 -7.18 -2.86 9.15
C LEU A 71 -6.22 -1.67 9.27
N LEU A 72 -5.67 -1.43 10.46
CA LEU A 72 -4.63 -0.40 10.67
C LEU A 72 -3.36 -0.72 9.89
N ALA A 73 -2.93 -1.99 9.86
CA ALA A 73 -1.79 -2.43 9.05
C ALA A 73 -2.00 -2.11 7.57
N MET A 74 -3.19 -2.43 7.04
CA MET A 74 -3.54 -2.15 5.65
C MET A 74 -3.61 -0.66 5.38
N ALA A 75 -4.18 0.12 6.30
CA ALA A 75 -4.24 1.58 6.18
C ALA A 75 -2.85 2.24 6.16
N LEU A 76 -1.94 1.82 7.04
CA LEU A 76 -0.57 2.33 7.10
C LEU A 76 0.32 1.83 5.96
N SER A 77 0.21 0.54 5.61
CA SER A 77 1.01 -0.07 4.54
C SER A 77 0.69 0.52 3.16
N ARG A 78 -0.52 1.11 3.00
CA ARG A 78 -1.04 1.66 1.74
C ARG A 78 -0.75 0.69 0.59
N PRO A 79 -1.28 -0.54 0.62
CA PRO A 79 -0.99 -1.55 -0.38
C PRO A 79 -1.41 -1.00 -1.75
N PHE A 80 -0.43 -0.82 -2.62
CA PHE A 80 -0.67 -0.42 -4.00
C PHE A 80 -0.50 -1.63 -4.89
N VAL A 81 -1.47 -1.82 -5.77
CA VAL A 81 -1.34 -2.72 -6.90
C VAL A 81 -0.85 -1.86 -8.06
N ARG A 82 0.32 -2.18 -8.61
CA ARG A 82 0.71 -1.64 -9.91
C ARG A 82 -0.20 -2.27 -10.95
N VAL A 83 -1.32 -1.61 -11.20
CA VAL A 83 -2.14 -1.90 -12.36
C VAL A 83 -1.36 -1.34 -13.54
N HIS A 84 -0.81 -2.23 -14.37
CA HIS A 84 -0.44 -1.82 -15.72
C HIS A 84 -1.77 -1.46 -16.38
N ALA A 85 -2.07 -0.17 -16.46
CA ALA A 85 -3.20 0.26 -17.28
C ALA A 85 -3.01 -0.40 -18.65
N LEU A 86 -4.10 -0.88 -19.26
CA LEU A 86 -4.11 -1.30 -20.67
C LEU A 86 -3.75 -0.14 -21.64
N GLY A 87 -3.36 1.02 -21.11
CA GLY A 87 -2.77 2.13 -21.85
C GLY A 87 -1.25 2.03 -21.79
N GLY A 88 -0.61 2.22 -22.94
CA GLY A 88 0.81 2.01 -23.11
C GLY A 88 1.67 2.97 -22.30
N GLN A 89 2.98 2.74 -22.38
CA GLN A 89 3.95 3.48 -21.61
C GLN A 89 3.92 4.96 -22.00
N SER A 90 3.92 5.82 -20.98
CA SER A 90 4.07 7.26 -21.16
C SER A 90 5.54 7.63 -21.03
N MET A 91 6.14 8.12 -22.11
CA MET A 91 7.54 8.53 -22.16
C MET A 91 7.63 10.04 -22.35
N ALA A 92 8.45 10.71 -21.53
CA ALA A 92 8.80 12.11 -21.72
C ALA A 92 10.23 12.20 -22.25
N ILE A 93 10.40 12.74 -23.46
CA ILE A 93 11.70 12.96 -24.08
C ILE A 93 12.02 14.44 -23.94
N VAL A 94 13.12 14.77 -23.27
CA VAL A 94 13.58 16.15 -23.09
C VAL A 94 14.82 16.37 -23.95
N ILE A 95 14.77 17.33 -24.87
CA ILE A 95 15.90 17.73 -25.71
C ILE A 95 16.33 19.14 -25.30
N ASP A 96 17.60 19.29 -24.95
CA ASP A 96 18.20 20.60 -24.67
C ASP A 96 18.42 21.40 -25.97
N GLU A 97 18.06 22.69 -25.96
CA GLU A 97 18.24 23.64 -27.07
C GLU A 97 19.35 24.67 -26.78
N SER A 98 20.19 24.42 -25.77
CA SER A 98 21.29 25.31 -25.39
C SER A 98 22.30 25.55 -26.53
N ALA A 99 23.04 26.66 -26.46
CA ALA A 99 24.03 27.00 -27.49
C ALA A 99 25.10 25.91 -27.68
N SER A 100 25.43 25.16 -26.63
CA SER A 100 26.38 24.03 -26.69
C SER A 100 25.84 22.84 -27.50
N MET A 101 24.51 22.71 -27.65
CA MET A 101 23.89 21.67 -28.48
C MET A 101 24.03 21.94 -29.99
N ARG A 102 24.39 23.17 -30.37
CA ARG A 102 24.73 23.52 -31.77
C ARG A 102 26.18 23.17 -32.13
N SER A 103 26.93 22.57 -31.21
CA SER A 103 28.29 22.11 -31.45
C SER A 103 28.32 20.97 -32.48
N THR A 104 29.31 21.01 -33.36
CA THR A 104 29.51 20.07 -34.49
C THR A 104 30.64 19.08 -34.21
N ASP A 105 30.90 18.79 -32.93
CA ASP A 105 31.86 17.78 -32.48
C ASP A 105 31.40 16.34 -32.76
N VAL A 106 30.13 16.18 -33.13
CA VAL A 106 29.54 14.99 -33.75
C VAL A 106 29.02 15.37 -35.15
N PRO A 107 28.85 14.39 -36.07
CA PRO A 107 28.34 14.66 -37.42
C PRO A 107 27.05 15.48 -37.38
N GLU A 108 27.00 16.55 -38.19
CA GLU A 108 25.96 17.57 -38.24
C GLU A 108 25.94 18.48 -36.99
N SER A 109 25.36 18.02 -35.88
CA SER A 109 25.40 18.71 -34.58
C SER A 109 24.91 17.78 -33.47
N ARG A 110 25.26 18.06 -32.22
CA ARG A 110 24.72 17.34 -31.04
C ARG A 110 23.19 17.36 -31.00
N PHE A 111 22.59 18.47 -31.43
CA PHE A 111 21.14 18.62 -31.54
C PHE A 111 20.53 17.66 -32.57
N GLU A 112 21.15 17.53 -33.74
CA GLU A 112 20.66 16.62 -34.79
C GLU A 112 20.83 15.14 -34.39
N GLU A 113 21.91 14.79 -33.70
CA GLU A 113 22.06 13.47 -33.10
C GLU A 113 20.93 13.18 -32.08
N ALA A 114 20.66 14.12 -31.17
CA ALA A 114 19.61 13.98 -30.17
C ALA A 114 18.22 13.81 -30.82
N ARG A 115 17.94 14.56 -31.90
CA ARG A 115 16.71 14.43 -32.69
C ARG A 115 16.61 13.04 -33.34
N ARG A 116 17.71 12.50 -33.87
CA ARG A 116 17.75 11.17 -34.49
C ARG A 116 17.51 10.06 -33.47
N VAL A 117 18.10 10.17 -32.28
CA VAL A 117 17.89 9.26 -31.16
C VAL A 117 16.43 9.32 -30.70
N ALA A 118 15.88 10.52 -30.50
CA ALA A 118 14.49 10.70 -30.09
C ALA A 118 13.51 10.07 -31.10
N ARG A 119 13.77 10.22 -32.41
CA ARG A 119 12.96 9.59 -33.45
C ARG A 119 13.02 8.07 -33.40
N ARG A 120 14.20 7.48 -33.22
CA ARG A 120 14.34 6.02 -33.04
C ARG A 120 13.57 5.50 -31.82
N MET A 121 13.55 6.25 -30.72
CA MET A 121 12.76 5.90 -29.54
C MET A 121 11.26 5.95 -29.83
N ILE A 122 10.78 6.98 -30.53
CA ILE A 122 9.37 7.11 -30.94
C ILE A 122 8.97 6.00 -31.92
N ASP A 123 9.87 5.60 -32.83
CA ASP A 123 9.60 4.54 -33.80
C ASP A 123 9.51 3.15 -33.17
N GLY A 124 10.19 2.94 -32.03
CA GLY A 124 10.13 1.69 -31.25
C GLY A 124 8.92 1.57 -30.32
N MET A 125 8.05 2.58 -30.26
CA MET A 125 6.89 2.59 -29.36
C MET A 125 5.75 1.68 -29.83
N GLY A 126 5.08 1.04 -28.87
CA GLY A 126 3.86 0.26 -29.11
C GLY A 126 2.66 1.16 -29.43
N GLN A 127 1.61 0.57 -30.05
CA GLN A 127 0.41 1.32 -30.50
C GLN A 127 -0.32 2.06 -29.38
N SER A 128 -0.20 1.59 -28.14
CA SER A 128 -0.83 2.19 -26.98
C SER A 128 0.05 3.21 -26.25
N ASP A 129 1.33 3.33 -26.62
CA ASP A 129 2.32 4.17 -25.94
C ASP A 129 2.11 5.64 -26.32
N ARG A 130 2.51 6.54 -25.43
CA ARG A 130 2.41 7.99 -25.65
C ARG A 130 3.74 8.65 -25.35
N ALA A 131 4.20 9.51 -26.25
CA ALA A 131 5.40 10.29 -26.05
C ALA A 131 5.09 11.78 -26.05
N VAL A 132 5.67 12.50 -25.10
CA VAL A 132 5.71 13.96 -25.11
C VAL A 132 7.16 14.38 -25.36
N LEU A 133 7.35 15.27 -26.32
CA LEU A 133 8.65 15.88 -26.59
C LEU A 133 8.68 17.27 -25.94
N ILE A 134 9.67 17.51 -25.10
CA ILE A 134 9.89 18.78 -24.41
C ILE A 134 11.21 19.36 -24.90
N LEU A 135 11.14 20.55 -25.48
CA LEU A 135 12.33 21.33 -25.82
C LEU A 135 12.70 22.19 -24.60
N ALA A 136 13.85 21.88 -24.01
CA ALA A 136 14.45 22.64 -22.92
C ALA A 136 15.31 23.77 -23.50
N GLY A 137 14.65 24.87 -23.87
CA GLY A 137 15.30 26.15 -24.22
C GLY A 137 15.10 27.19 -23.12
N ALA A 138 15.35 28.48 -23.43
CA ALA A 138 15.16 29.60 -22.49
C ALA A 138 13.73 29.69 -21.90
N ARG A 139 12.74 29.12 -22.61
CA ARG A 139 11.43 28.76 -22.05
C ARG A 139 11.11 27.33 -22.48
N PRO A 140 10.72 26.43 -21.56
CA PRO A 140 10.35 25.07 -21.93
C PRO A 140 9.11 25.09 -22.82
N ARG A 141 9.21 24.46 -24.00
CA ARG A 141 8.09 24.30 -24.92
C ARG A 141 7.71 22.83 -25.03
N GLY A 142 6.50 22.50 -24.58
CA GLY A 142 5.91 21.18 -24.79
C GLY A 142 5.35 21.07 -26.20
N LEU A 143 5.77 20.07 -26.95
CA LEU A 143 5.14 19.69 -28.21
C LEU A 143 3.97 18.75 -27.92
N PRO A 144 2.90 18.80 -28.73
CA PRO A 144 1.74 17.94 -28.53
C PRO A 144 2.15 16.45 -28.52
N PRO A 145 1.50 15.63 -27.69
CA PRO A 145 1.85 14.23 -27.56
C PRO A 145 1.70 13.52 -28.90
N HIS A 146 2.75 12.83 -29.32
CA HIS A 146 2.70 12.00 -30.53
C HIS A 146 1.94 10.71 -30.18
N ARG A 147 0.86 10.44 -30.91
CA ARG A 147 0.20 9.13 -30.96
C ARG A 147 0.57 8.47 -32.28
N ARG A 148 0.96 7.20 -32.25
CA ARG A 148 1.05 6.38 -33.46
C ARG A 148 -0.33 5.87 -33.85
#